data_AF-A0A060BW60-F1
#
_entry.id   AF-A0A060BW60-F1
#
_cell.length_a   1.000
_cell.length_b   1.000
_cell.length_c   1.000
_cell.angle_alpha   90.00
_cell.angle_beta   90.00
_cell.angle_gamma   90.00
#
_symmetry.space_group_name_H-M   'P 1'
#
loop_
_entity.id
_entity.type
_entity.pdbx_description
1 polymer ?
#
loop_
_entity_poly.entity_id
_entity_poly.type
_entity_poly.pdbx_seq_one_letter_code
_entity_poly.pdbx_strand_id
1 'polypeptide(L)'
;NALFWNNHDQPRALSRFGDPQNYRIKSAQVLATAMQLMRGTPFIYQGEEIGMTDPDYQKISDYKDVESLNAYQELLAAGKTPAQALAAIKKESRDNSRTPMQWNADQFAGFSKVKPWLKPTNQTQINVAAELATGQIFN
;
A
#
# COMPACT_ATOMS: atom_id res chain seq x y z
N ASN A 1 -15.40 3.89 -19.92
CA ASN A 1 -14.07 3.43 -19.43
C ASN A 1 -13.90 3.89 -18.00
N ALA A 2 -13.73 2.95 -17.08
CA ALA A 2 -13.30 3.23 -15.71
C ALA A 2 -11.77 3.24 -15.69
N LEU A 3 -11.16 4.25 -15.07
CA LEU A 3 -9.73 4.41 -14.96
C LEU A 3 -9.36 4.26 -13.48
N PHE A 4 -8.45 3.34 -13.16
CA PHE A 4 -8.00 3.13 -11.79
C PHE A 4 -6.58 2.57 -11.81
N TRP A 5 -5.79 2.96 -10.82
CA TRP A 5 -4.52 2.32 -10.51
C TRP A 5 -4.65 1.28 -9.41
N ASN A 6 -5.50 1.55 -8.43
CA ASN A 6 -5.60 0.80 -7.19
C ASN A 6 -7.00 0.24 -6.99
N ASN A 7 -7.04 -0.87 -6.28
CA ASN A 7 -8.22 -1.42 -5.61
C ASN A 7 -7.72 -2.31 -4.45
N HIS A 8 -8.64 -3.02 -3.80
CA HIS A 8 -8.33 -3.89 -2.67
C HIS A 8 -7.64 -5.22 -3.03
N ASP A 9 -7.45 -5.52 -4.31
CA ASP A 9 -6.81 -6.75 -4.79
C ASP A 9 -5.44 -6.50 -5.43
N GLN A 10 -5.10 -5.27 -5.76
CA GLN A 10 -3.80 -4.91 -6.33
C GLN A 10 -2.89 -4.29 -5.26
N PRO A 11 -1.57 -4.52 -5.32
CA PRO A 11 -0.59 -3.73 -4.56
C PRO A 11 -0.74 -2.23 -4.85
N ARG A 12 -0.22 -1.39 -3.93
CA ARG A 12 -0.25 0.06 -4.11
C ARG A 12 0.54 0.43 -5.36
N ALA A 13 -0.11 1.09 -6.31
CA ALA A 13 0.50 1.48 -7.58
C ALA A 13 1.76 2.33 -7.41
N LEU A 14 1.84 3.14 -6.35
CA LEU A 14 3.04 3.90 -6.01
C LEU A 14 4.25 2.98 -5.74
N SER A 15 4.05 1.88 -5.02
CA SER A 15 5.09 0.87 -4.77
C SER A 15 5.41 0.03 -5.99
N ARG A 16 4.43 -0.19 -6.87
CA ARG A 16 4.56 -1.05 -8.05
C ARG A 16 5.18 -0.35 -9.27
N PHE A 17 4.80 0.91 -9.52
CA PHE A 17 5.14 1.65 -10.73
C PHE A 17 5.91 2.95 -10.46
N GLY A 18 5.99 3.39 -9.20
CA GLY A 18 6.73 4.57 -8.79
C GLY A 18 8.02 4.23 -8.02
N ASP A 19 8.61 5.27 -7.41
CA ASP A 19 9.73 5.13 -6.49
C ASP A 19 9.37 5.76 -5.13
N PRO A 20 8.76 4.98 -4.21
CA PRO A 20 8.37 5.49 -2.89
C PRO A 20 9.56 5.81 -1.97
N GLN A 21 10.78 5.36 -2.29
CA GLN A 21 11.95 5.57 -1.44
C GLN A 21 12.59 6.92 -1.72
N ASN A 22 12.84 7.22 -3.00
CA ASN A 22 13.56 8.43 -3.40
C ASN A 22 12.63 9.55 -3.88
N TYR A 23 11.48 9.20 -4.46
CA TYR A 23 10.62 10.14 -5.19
C TYR A 23 9.13 9.93 -4.92
N ARG A 24 8.75 9.63 -3.66
CA ARG A 24 7.37 9.26 -3.29
C ARG A 24 6.32 10.25 -3.81
N ILE A 25 6.47 11.53 -3.47
CA ILE A 25 5.52 12.59 -3.83
C ILE A 25 5.45 12.77 -5.35
N LYS A 26 6.61 12.92 -6.00
CA LYS A 26 6.69 13.12 -7.46
C LYS A 26 6.10 11.94 -8.22
N SER A 27 6.39 10.72 -7.79
CA SER A 27 5.84 9.50 -8.41
C SER A 27 4.32 9.41 -8.25
N ALA A 28 3.81 9.72 -7.05
CA ALA A 28 2.37 9.74 -6.79
C ALA A 28 1.65 10.76 -7.69
N GLN A 29 2.20 11.98 -7.80
CA GLN A 29 1.65 13.03 -8.66
C GLN A 29 1.66 12.64 -10.14
N VAL A 30 2.74 12.01 -10.63
CA VAL A 30 2.83 11.53 -12.02
C VAL A 30 1.78 10.45 -12.29
N LEU A 31 1.63 9.47 -11.41
CA LEU A 31 0.61 8.42 -11.54
C LEU A 31 -0.81 9.00 -11.55
N ALA A 32 -1.12 9.90 -10.61
CA ALA A 32 -2.40 10.58 -10.55
C ALA A 32 -2.67 11.38 -11.83
N THR A 33 -1.71 12.17 -12.30
CA THR A 33 -1.80 12.98 -13.52
C THR A 33 -2.06 12.10 -14.74
N ALA A 34 -1.30 11.01 -14.89
CA ALA A 34 -1.47 10.09 -16.01
C ALA A 34 -2.88 9.50 -16.06
N MET A 35 -3.44 9.10 -14.91
CA MET A 35 -4.80 8.55 -14.85
C MET A 35 -5.89 9.60 -15.05
N GLN A 36 -5.81 10.72 -14.34
CA GLN A 36 -6.86 11.74 -14.29
C GLN A 36 -7.03 12.47 -15.63
N LEU A 37 -5.97 12.55 -16.45
CA LEU A 37 -6.02 13.23 -17.75
C LEU A 37 -6.35 12.29 -18.93
N MET A 38 -6.55 10.99 -18.68
CA MET A 38 -7.03 10.06 -19.71
C MET A 38 -8.55 10.18 -19.91
N ARG A 39 -9.04 9.81 -21.11
CA ARG A 39 -10.48 9.78 -21.39
C ARG A 39 -11.16 8.63 -20.64
N GLY A 40 -11.92 8.95 -19.61
CA GLY A 40 -12.71 8.00 -18.84
C GLY A 40 -13.21 8.58 -17.53
N THR A 41 -13.70 7.72 -16.65
CA THR A 41 -14.12 8.09 -15.30
C THR A 41 -13.07 7.57 -14.32
N PRO A 42 -12.28 8.46 -13.67
CA PRO A 42 -11.24 8.06 -12.74
C PRO A 42 -11.81 7.64 -11.39
N PHE A 43 -11.16 6.64 -10.78
CA PHE A 43 -11.44 6.15 -9.43
C PHE A 43 -10.18 6.26 -8.60
N ILE A 44 -10.33 6.79 -7.39
CA ILE A 44 -9.27 6.88 -6.38
C ILE A 44 -9.60 5.87 -5.28
N TYR A 45 -8.63 5.03 -4.92
CA TYR A 45 -8.78 4.09 -3.81
C TYR A 45 -8.24 4.67 -2.51
N GLN A 46 -8.84 4.35 -1.36
CA GLN A 46 -8.49 4.95 -0.07
C GLN A 46 -6.98 4.91 0.23
N GLY A 47 -6.38 6.06 0.50
CA GLY A 47 -4.96 6.21 0.77
C GLY A 47 -4.08 6.44 -0.46
N GLU A 48 -4.61 6.27 -1.68
CA GLU A 48 -3.92 6.68 -2.91
C GLU A 48 -3.65 8.20 -2.90
N GLU A 49 -4.60 8.96 -2.40
CA GLU A 49 -4.56 10.43 -2.34
C GLU A 49 -3.51 11.00 -1.39
N ILE A 50 -2.99 10.19 -0.45
CA ILE A 50 -1.85 10.56 0.41
C ILE A 50 -0.56 9.81 0.03
N GLY A 51 -0.59 9.06 -1.08
CA GLY A 51 0.53 8.25 -1.54
C GLY A 51 0.93 7.15 -0.56
N MET A 52 -0.05 6.40 -0.02
CA MET A 52 0.22 5.18 0.75
C MET A 52 1.00 4.17 -0.09
N THR A 53 1.91 3.45 0.57
CA THR A 53 2.78 2.43 -0.03
C THR A 53 2.39 1.05 0.49
N ASP A 54 2.88 0.01 -0.19
CA ASP A 54 2.85 -1.35 0.36
C ASP A 54 3.48 -1.39 1.76
N PRO A 55 2.97 -2.25 2.66
CA PRO A 55 3.52 -2.39 4.01
C PRO A 55 4.85 -3.14 3.99
N ASP A 56 5.78 -2.71 4.81
CA ASP A 56 7.07 -3.40 4.98
C ASP A 56 6.98 -4.49 6.07
N TYR A 57 6.14 -5.48 5.83
CA TYR A 57 5.96 -6.64 6.73
C TYR A 57 7.14 -7.60 6.67
N GLN A 58 7.81 -7.84 7.80
CA GLN A 58 9.02 -8.68 7.84
C GLN A 58 8.73 -10.16 8.06
N LYS A 59 7.47 -10.55 8.28
CA LYS A 59 7.10 -11.92 8.61
C LYS A 59 5.82 -12.32 7.88
N ILE A 60 5.73 -13.57 7.46
CA ILE A 60 4.51 -14.13 6.86
C ILE A 60 3.30 -14.04 7.81
N SER A 61 3.54 -14.08 9.14
CA SER A 61 2.50 -13.95 10.17
C SER A 61 1.80 -12.58 10.21
N ASP A 62 2.40 -11.56 9.61
CA ASP A 62 1.82 -10.21 9.51
C ASP A 62 0.74 -10.14 8.42
N TYR A 63 0.75 -11.09 7.48
CA TYR A 63 -0.28 -11.24 6.43
C TYR A 63 -1.50 -12.01 6.94
N LYS A 64 -2.63 -11.80 6.29
CA LYS A 64 -3.94 -12.40 6.58
C LYS A 64 -4.62 -13.02 5.37
N ASP A 65 -4.25 -12.60 4.17
CA ASP A 65 -4.81 -13.13 2.94
C ASP A 65 -4.48 -14.61 2.75
N VAL A 66 -5.50 -15.43 2.60
CA VAL A 66 -5.36 -16.89 2.46
C VAL A 66 -4.56 -17.27 1.22
N GLU A 67 -4.69 -16.50 0.14
CA GLU A 67 -3.94 -16.71 -1.10
C GLU A 67 -2.45 -16.47 -0.87
N SER A 68 -2.08 -15.36 -0.22
CA SER A 68 -0.69 -15.09 0.18
C SER A 68 -0.11 -16.16 1.10
N LEU A 69 -0.90 -16.66 2.05
CA LEU A 69 -0.47 -17.73 2.97
C LEU A 69 -0.25 -19.06 2.23
N ASN A 70 -1.15 -19.43 1.32
CA ASN A 70 -1.03 -20.64 0.51
C ASN A 70 0.14 -20.54 -0.46
N ALA A 71 0.26 -19.43 -1.20
CA ALA A 71 1.36 -19.18 -2.12
C ALA A 71 2.72 -19.22 -1.41
N TYR A 72 2.80 -18.72 -0.18
CA TYR A 72 4.01 -18.84 0.63
C TYR A 72 4.37 -20.31 0.90
N GLN A 73 3.41 -21.15 1.29
CA GLN A 73 3.66 -22.58 1.50
C GLN A 73 4.04 -23.31 0.21
N GLU A 74 3.39 -22.99 -0.91
CA GLU A 74 3.71 -23.55 -2.22
C GLU A 74 5.13 -23.20 -2.67
N LEU A 75 5.56 -21.96 -2.45
CA LEU A 75 6.93 -21.53 -2.75
C LEU A 75 7.96 -22.27 -1.89
N LEU A 76 7.67 -22.50 -0.60
CA LEU A 76 8.52 -23.33 0.27
C LEU A 76 8.58 -24.79 -0.22
N ALA A 77 7.44 -25.37 -0.59
CA ALA A 77 7.37 -26.72 -1.14
C ALA A 77 8.13 -26.84 -2.47
N ALA A 78 8.17 -25.76 -3.26
CA ALA A 78 8.97 -25.65 -4.48
C ALA A 78 10.47 -25.37 -4.23
N GLY A 79 10.93 -25.40 -2.97
CA GLY A 79 12.34 -25.26 -2.61
C GLY A 79 12.85 -23.83 -2.45
N LYS A 80 11.98 -22.81 -2.44
CA LYS A 80 12.40 -21.44 -2.10
C LYS A 80 12.74 -21.34 -0.63
N THR A 81 13.71 -20.49 -0.30
CA THR A 81 13.97 -20.15 1.10
C THR A 81 12.84 -19.28 1.66
N PRO A 82 12.63 -19.25 2.99
CA PRO A 82 11.66 -18.34 3.62
C PRO A 82 11.81 -16.88 3.19
N ALA A 83 13.05 -16.41 3.03
CA ALA A 83 13.33 -15.04 2.57
C ALA A 83 12.90 -14.81 1.12
N GLN A 84 13.17 -15.77 0.23
CA GLN A 84 12.74 -15.69 -1.18
C GLN A 84 11.22 -15.76 -1.31
N ALA A 85 10.58 -16.67 -0.58
CA ALA A 85 9.13 -16.81 -0.56
C ALA A 85 8.47 -15.53 -0.03
N LEU A 86 8.94 -14.99 1.09
CA LEU A 86 8.42 -13.73 1.65
C LEU A 86 8.65 -12.54 0.70
N ALA A 87 9.80 -12.47 0.02
CA ALA A 87 10.07 -11.41 -0.96
C ALA A 87 9.10 -11.44 -2.15
N ALA A 88 8.63 -12.63 -2.56
CA ALA A 88 7.58 -12.76 -3.57
C ALA A 88 6.22 -12.27 -3.01
N ILE A 89 5.85 -12.72 -1.81
CA ILE A 89 4.60 -12.27 -1.15
C ILE A 89 4.57 -10.75 -0.96
N LYS A 90 5.70 -10.14 -0.55
CA LYS A 90 5.81 -8.68 -0.40
C LYS A 90 5.41 -7.90 -1.64
N LYS A 91 5.66 -8.45 -2.84
CA LYS A 91 5.38 -7.77 -4.11
C LYS A 91 3.94 -7.92 -4.59
N GLU A 92 3.32 -9.06 -4.30
CA GLU A 92 2.07 -9.47 -4.95
C GLU A 92 0.87 -9.57 -4.00
N SER A 93 1.09 -9.58 -2.69
CA SER A 93 0.02 -9.81 -1.71
C SER A 93 -1.10 -8.78 -1.80
N ARG A 94 -2.34 -9.24 -1.83
CA ARG A 94 -3.53 -8.38 -1.80
C ARG A 94 -3.66 -7.58 -0.51
N ASP A 95 -3.08 -8.08 0.59
CA ASP A 95 -3.05 -7.34 1.85
C ASP A 95 -2.30 -6.02 1.76
N ASN A 96 -1.44 -5.84 0.75
CA ASN A 96 -0.64 -4.65 0.58
C ASN A 96 -1.50 -3.37 0.49
N SER A 97 -2.68 -3.45 -0.13
CA SER A 97 -3.62 -2.33 -0.23
C SER A 97 -4.79 -2.42 0.76
N ARG A 98 -4.79 -3.39 1.66
CA ARG A 98 -5.85 -3.58 2.67
C ARG A 98 -5.45 -3.12 4.07
N THR A 99 -4.23 -2.61 4.23
CA THR A 99 -3.76 -2.05 5.50
C THR A 99 -4.65 -0.88 5.93
N PRO A 100 -4.79 -0.65 7.25
CA PRO A 100 -5.60 0.45 7.76
C PRO A 100 -5.24 1.80 7.15
N MET A 101 -6.26 2.60 6.86
CA MET A 101 -6.08 3.98 6.42
C MET A 101 -5.28 4.79 7.45
N GLN A 102 -4.35 5.60 6.98
CA GLN A 102 -3.42 6.35 7.83
C GLN A 102 -3.93 7.77 8.08
N TRP A 103 -4.79 7.94 9.08
CA TRP A 103 -5.39 9.24 9.40
C TRP A 103 -4.40 10.21 10.05
N ASN A 104 -3.62 9.73 11.02
CA ASN A 104 -2.62 10.52 11.73
C ASN A 104 -1.43 9.65 12.20
N ALA A 105 -0.50 10.26 12.95
CA ALA A 105 0.70 9.58 13.47
C ALA A 105 0.46 8.81 14.79
N ASP A 106 -0.76 8.81 15.32
CA ASP A 106 -1.08 8.16 16.60
C ASP A 106 -1.04 6.63 16.50
N GLN A 107 -1.30 5.97 17.62
CA GLN A 107 -1.41 4.51 17.67
C GLN A 107 -2.40 4.01 16.61
N PHE A 108 -1.97 2.96 15.88
CA PHE A 108 -2.72 2.40 14.75
C PHE A 108 -3.11 3.43 13.68
N ALA A 109 -2.32 4.48 13.52
CA ALA A 109 -2.53 5.55 12.55
C ALA A 109 -3.86 6.33 12.75
N GLY A 110 -4.39 6.33 13.97
CA GLY A 110 -5.69 6.91 14.28
C GLY A 110 -6.88 6.10 13.74
N PHE A 111 -6.64 4.94 13.11
CA PHE A 111 -7.69 4.09 12.56
C PHE A 111 -8.54 3.40 13.64
N SER A 112 -7.93 3.04 14.76
CA SER A 112 -8.59 2.24 15.79
C SER A 112 -8.00 2.53 17.16
N LYS A 113 -8.81 2.34 18.22
CA LYS A 113 -8.37 2.37 19.62
C LYS A 113 -7.82 1.02 20.10
N VAL A 114 -8.02 -0.04 19.32
CA VAL A 114 -7.57 -1.41 19.62
C VAL A 114 -6.79 -1.98 18.43
N LYS A 115 -6.07 -3.09 18.67
CA LYS A 115 -5.24 -3.73 17.64
C LYS A 115 -6.07 -4.05 16.38
N PRO A 116 -5.76 -3.45 15.22
CA PRO A 116 -6.45 -3.73 13.97
C PRO A 116 -6.06 -5.11 13.41
N TRP A 117 -6.89 -5.59 12.48
CA TRP A 117 -6.74 -6.92 11.86
C TRP A 117 -5.49 -7.03 10.97
N LEU A 118 -5.11 -5.93 10.31
CA LEU A 118 -3.82 -5.70 9.66
C LEU A 118 -3.11 -4.52 10.31
N LYS A 119 -1.78 -4.54 10.36
CA LYS A 119 -0.98 -3.49 11.01
C LYS A 119 -0.69 -2.35 10.02
N PRO A 120 -0.99 -1.08 10.34
CA PRO A 120 -0.49 0.04 9.53
C PRO A 120 1.03 0.15 9.68
N THR A 121 1.69 0.61 8.62
CA THR A 121 3.15 0.82 8.58
C THR A 121 3.42 2.27 8.22
N ASN A 122 4.57 2.82 8.58
CA ASN A 122 5.04 4.15 8.14
C ASN A 122 4.11 5.36 8.37
N GLN A 123 3.06 5.24 9.21
CA GLN A 123 2.09 6.30 9.45
C GLN A 123 2.68 7.58 10.06
N THR A 124 3.83 7.48 10.71
CA THR A 124 4.56 8.64 11.23
C THR A 124 5.07 9.56 10.12
N GLN A 125 5.21 9.05 8.90
CA GLN A 125 5.69 9.79 7.73
C GLN A 125 4.57 10.07 6.71
N ILE A 126 3.62 9.13 6.57
CA ILE A 126 2.54 9.21 5.58
C ILE A 126 1.22 9.17 6.34
N ASN A 127 0.50 10.28 6.43
CA ASN A 127 -0.83 10.31 7.00
C ASN A 127 -1.59 11.56 6.55
N VAL A 128 -2.93 11.52 6.65
CA VAL A 128 -3.82 12.62 6.22
C VAL A 128 -3.52 13.91 6.98
N ALA A 129 -3.34 13.85 8.30
CA ALA A 129 -3.09 15.05 9.10
C ALA A 129 -1.81 15.79 8.68
N ALA A 130 -0.73 15.06 8.40
CA ALA A 130 0.52 15.63 7.90
C ALA A 130 0.35 16.19 6.48
N GLU A 131 -0.34 15.45 5.59
CA GLU A 131 -0.53 15.89 4.20
C GLU A 131 -1.39 17.17 4.12
N LEU A 132 -2.43 17.30 4.95
CA LEU A 132 -3.23 18.51 5.05
C LEU A 132 -2.48 19.70 5.65
N ALA A 133 -1.56 19.46 6.58
CA ALA A 133 -0.85 20.53 7.28
C ALA A 133 0.32 21.10 6.45
N THR A 134 1.13 20.23 5.85
CA THR A 134 2.40 20.61 5.21
C THR A 134 2.74 19.78 3.96
N GLY A 135 1.80 18.95 3.50
CA GLY A 135 1.98 18.07 2.35
C GLY A 135 2.14 18.78 1.02
N GLN A 136 2.44 18.01 -0.02
CA GLN A 136 2.61 18.50 -1.40
C GLN A 136 1.71 17.77 -2.40
N ILE A 137 0.98 16.73 -1.98
CA ILE A 137 0.03 16.00 -2.80
C ILE A 137 -1.32 16.74 -2.82
N PHE A 138 -1.71 17.38 -1.71
CA PHE A 138 -2.94 18.18 -1.62
C PHE A 138 -2.77 19.67 -1.96
N ASN A 139 -1.53 20.18 -2.05
CA ASN A 139 -1.20 21.58 -2.31
C ASN A 139 -0.62 21.76 -3.72
#